data_AF-A0A7S1JK32-F1
#
_entry.id   AF-A0A7S1JK32-F1
#
_cell.length_a   1.000
_cell.length_b   1.000
_cell.length_c   1.000
_cell.angle_alpha   90.00
_cell.angle_beta   90.00
_cell.angle_gamma   90.00
#
_symmetry.space_group_name_H-M   'P 1'
#
loop_
_entity.id
_entity.type
_entity.pdbx_description
1 polymer ?
#
loop_
_entity_poly.entity_id
_entity_poly.type
_entity_poly.pdbx_seq_one_letter_code
_entity_poly.pdbx_strand_id
1 'polypeptide(L)'
;KIHIGCPRQTAAKYGFDDEFFYQELDLPHDKRAIKHMKGIMSDQVRKVFEESHTYKKRLRSGGGILAKIYQQMFLDDDSITPSDDGKGQGMTCTDEWMQAAIEVALEGQRKGESKEREPFGAIVVKDGVIVGRGYNTVLRDDDPTATAEVNAIRAACKVENSYKLVDHELYTTTEPDPMSLGAIYWARLNAIHIGVSQKLAAAFGHPDGLLHYKELETDFKERAIESEWNVMADGCENVFKSWKKLQGILY
;
A
#
# COMPACT_ATOMS: atom_id res chain seq x y z
N LYS A 1 11.97 -2.63 18.03
CA LYS A 1 11.12 -3.59 18.78
C LYS A 1 9.71 -3.03 18.88
N ILE A 2 8.69 -3.87 18.75
CA ILE A 2 7.28 -3.54 19.01
C ILE A 2 6.81 -4.27 20.26
N HIS A 3 6.00 -3.60 21.08
CA HIS A 3 5.41 -4.16 22.30
C HIS A 3 3.92 -4.38 22.07
N ILE A 4 3.51 -5.63 22.03
CA ILE A 4 2.14 -6.06 21.70
C ILE A 4 1.46 -6.52 22.98
N GLY A 5 0.39 -5.82 23.35
CA GLY A 5 -0.29 -6.11 24.60
C GLY A 5 -1.13 -7.39 24.56
N CYS A 6 -1.90 -7.58 23.50
CA CYS A 6 -2.67 -8.79 23.29
C CYS A 6 -2.74 -9.13 21.80
N PRO A 7 -2.82 -10.42 21.43
CA PRO A 7 -2.97 -10.82 20.03
C PRO A 7 -4.36 -10.44 19.51
N ARG A 8 -4.50 -10.30 18.19
CA ARG A 8 -5.76 -9.91 17.52
C ARG A 8 -6.96 -10.79 17.90
N GLN A 9 -6.72 -12.07 18.16
CA GLN A 9 -7.73 -13.03 18.62
C GLN A 9 -8.40 -12.59 19.94
N THR A 10 -7.69 -11.81 20.75
CA THR A 10 -8.24 -11.20 21.97
C THR A 10 -9.30 -10.16 21.63
N ALA A 11 -9.07 -9.29 20.64
CA ALA A 11 -10.04 -8.32 20.19
C ALA A 11 -11.28 -9.01 19.59
N ALA A 12 -11.06 -10.05 18.77
CA ALA A 12 -12.11 -10.83 18.11
C ALA A 12 -13.08 -11.48 19.13
N LYS A 13 -12.56 -12.02 20.26
CA LYS A 13 -13.38 -12.54 21.38
C LYS A 13 -14.42 -11.54 21.90
N TYR A 14 -14.14 -10.24 21.75
CA TYR A 14 -15.03 -9.16 22.20
C TYR A 14 -15.87 -8.54 21.08
N GLY A 15 -15.79 -9.07 19.85
CA GLY A 15 -16.58 -8.60 18.70
C GLY A 15 -15.91 -7.49 17.90
N PHE A 16 -14.65 -7.14 18.22
CA PHE A 16 -13.81 -6.33 17.34
C PHE A 16 -13.01 -7.32 16.47
N ASP A 17 -13.63 -7.77 15.39
CA ASP A 17 -13.07 -8.80 14.52
C ASP A 17 -12.75 -8.24 13.14
N ASP A 18 -11.46 -8.02 12.92
CA ASP A 18 -10.89 -7.58 11.64
C ASP A 18 -10.24 -8.75 10.87
N GLU A 19 -10.52 -10.00 11.27
CA GLU A 19 -9.93 -11.21 10.68
C GLU A 19 -10.15 -11.32 9.17
N PHE A 20 -11.26 -10.79 8.68
CA PHE A 20 -11.57 -10.69 7.25
C PHE A 20 -10.39 -10.12 6.45
N PHE A 21 -9.75 -9.03 6.90
CA PHE A 21 -8.65 -8.41 6.15
C PHE A 21 -7.43 -9.32 6.02
N TYR A 22 -7.16 -10.13 7.04
CA TYR A 22 -6.02 -11.03 7.03
C TYR A 22 -6.26 -12.25 6.15
N GLN A 23 -7.50 -12.76 6.14
CA GLN A 23 -7.89 -13.82 5.21
C GLN A 23 -7.72 -13.34 3.75
N GLU A 24 -8.09 -12.09 3.48
CA GLU A 24 -7.95 -11.49 2.16
C GLU A 24 -6.48 -11.35 1.71
N LEU A 25 -5.54 -11.07 2.62
CA LEU A 25 -4.11 -11.00 2.30
C LEU A 25 -3.57 -12.34 1.79
N ASP A 26 -3.97 -13.44 2.42
CA ASP A 26 -3.54 -14.80 2.07
C ASP A 26 -4.17 -15.32 0.77
N LEU A 27 -5.27 -14.69 0.31
CA LEU A 27 -5.94 -15.09 -0.92
C LEU A 27 -5.19 -14.57 -2.16
N PRO A 28 -5.10 -15.40 -3.23
CA PRO A 28 -4.78 -14.93 -4.57
C PRO A 28 -5.67 -13.76 -4.99
N HIS A 29 -5.14 -12.84 -5.78
CA HIS A 29 -5.81 -11.58 -6.14
C HIS A 29 -7.19 -11.77 -6.79
N ASP A 30 -7.38 -12.84 -7.56
CA ASP A 30 -8.62 -13.20 -8.24
C ASP A 30 -9.70 -13.77 -7.30
N LYS A 31 -9.32 -14.11 -6.06
CA LYS A 31 -10.22 -14.64 -5.02
C LYS A 31 -10.54 -13.66 -3.91
N ARG A 32 -9.94 -12.47 -3.94
CA ARG A 32 -10.19 -11.40 -2.96
C ARG A 32 -11.56 -10.76 -3.17
N ALA A 33 -12.16 -10.28 -2.09
CA ALA A 33 -13.41 -9.56 -2.09
C ALA A 33 -13.32 -8.22 -2.84
N ILE A 34 -12.21 -7.49 -2.66
CA ILE A 34 -11.93 -6.30 -3.48
C ILE A 34 -11.29 -6.76 -4.79
N LYS A 35 -11.86 -6.36 -5.91
CA LYS A 35 -11.35 -6.77 -7.23
C LYS A 35 -10.04 -6.06 -7.53
N HIS A 36 -8.98 -6.84 -7.78
CA HIS A 36 -7.69 -6.33 -8.24
C HIS A 36 -7.56 -6.52 -9.76
N MET A 37 -7.47 -5.42 -10.50
CA MET A 37 -7.17 -5.41 -11.94
C MET A 37 -5.73 -4.93 -12.14
N LYS A 38 -4.90 -5.74 -12.80
CA LYS A 38 -3.45 -5.48 -12.95
C LYS A 38 -3.07 -5.22 -14.40
N GLY A 39 -1.95 -4.53 -14.60
CA GLY A 39 -1.34 -4.30 -15.90
C GLY A 39 -2.01 -3.20 -16.71
N ILE A 40 -2.75 -2.30 -16.07
CA ILE A 40 -3.44 -1.20 -16.74
C ILE A 40 -2.39 -0.16 -17.14
N MET A 41 -2.22 0.10 -18.43
CA MET A 41 -1.19 1.03 -18.96
C MET A 41 0.23 0.78 -18.42
N SER A 42 0.59 -0.48 -18.17
CA SER A 42 1.87 -0.87 -17.55
C SER A 42 3.10 -0.26 -18.26
N ASP A 43 3.09 -0.17 -19.59
CA ASP A 43 4.17 0.43 -20.38
C ASP A 43 4.33 1.95 -20.12
N GLN A 44 3.22 2.67 -20.01
CA GLN A 44 3.22 4.11 -19.73
C GLN A 44 3.63 4.38 -18.29
N VAL A 45 3.13 3.57 -17.35
CA VAL A 45 3.52 3.67 -15.94
C VAL A 45 4.99 3.35 -15.76
N ARG A 46 5.52 2.30 -16.41
CA ARG A 46 6.94 1.93 -16.39
C ARG A 46 7.84 3.11 -16.79
N LYS A 47 7.47 3.89 -17.81
CA LYS A 47 8.24 5.08 -18.23
C LYS A 47 8.39 6.12 -17.11
N VAL A 48 7.37 6.30 -16.28
CA VAL A 48 7.43 7.21 -15.11
C VAL A 48 8.51 6.77 -14.12
N PHE A 49 8.69 5.45 -13.96
CA PHE A 49 9.73 4.87 -13.12
C PHE A 49 11.13 4.99 -13.75
N GLU A 50 11.24 4.73 -15.06
CA GLU A 50 12.51 4.85 -15.82
C GLU A 50 13.08 6.28 -15.80
N GLU A 51 12.21 7.28 -15.84
CA GLU A 51 12.58 8.70 -15.79
C GLU A 51 12.93 9.17 -14.37
N SER A 52 12.61 8.38 -13.33
CA SER A 52 12.94 8.70 -11.95
C SER A 52 14.44 8.49 -11.68
N HIS A 53 15.15 9.57 -11.28
CA HIS A 53 16.62 9.59 -11.15
C HIS A 53 17.15 8.93 -9.86
N THR A 54 16.31 8.21 -9.13
CA THR A 54 16.54 7.70 -7.77
C THR A 54 17.32 6.38 -7.74
N TYR A 55 17.21 5.61 -8.83
CA TYR A 55 17.71 4.24 -9.00
C TYR A 55 19.15 4.04 -8.52
N LYS A 56 20.11 4.89 -8.90
CA LYS A 56 21.54 4.62 -8.62
C LYS A 56 22.01 4.99 -7.22
N LYS A 57 21.25 5.82 -6.49
CA LYS A 57 21.71 6.42 -5.22
C LYS A 57 21.26 5.61 -4.00
N ARG A 58 19.98 5.24 -3.90
CA ARG A 58 19.46 4.40 -2.79
C ARG A 58 20.16 3.04 -2.69
N LEU A 59 20.43 2.40 -3.83
CA LEU A 59 21.18 1.12 -3.92
C LEU A 59 22.56 1.15 -3.27
N ARG A 60 23.22 2.31 -3.27
CA ARG A 60 24.62 2.48 -2.84
C ARG A 60 24.75 3.22 -1.51
N SER A 61 23.69 3.85 -1.04
CA SER A 61 23.70 4.66 0.18
C SER A 61 22.51 4.29 1.05
N GLY A 62 22.73 3.35 1.96
CA GLY A 62 21.77 2.97 2.99
C GLY A 62 22.47 2.25 4.13
N GLY A 63 22.38 2.79 5.34
CA GLY A 63 22.67 2.08 6.58
C GLY A 63 21.35 1.75 7.28
N GLY A 64 21.27 0.62 7.98
CA GLY A 64 20.06 0.17 8.67
C GLY A 64 19.62 -1.23 8.24
N ILE A 65 18.57 -1.73 8.88
CA ILE A 65 18.14 -3.14 8.71
C ILE A 65 17.57 -3.41 7.31
N LEU A 66 16.79 -2.47 6.76
CA LEU A 66 16.21 -2.55 5.42
C LEU A 66 17.28 -2.57 4.32
N ALA A 67 18.37 -1.81 4.45
CA ALA A 67 19.46 -1.81 3.47
C ALA A 67 20.23 -3.14 3.44
N LYS A 68 20.37 -3.82 4.58
CA LYS A 68 21.00 -5.16 4.66
C LYS A 68 20.11 -6.24 4.07
N ILE A 69 18.82 -6.22 4.42
CA ILE A 69 17.81 -7.14 3.86
C ILE A 69 17.73 -6.93 2.34
N TYR A 70 17.76 -5.68 1.90
CA TYR A 70 17.79 -5.31 0.49
C TYR A 70 18.99 -5.95 -0.26
N GLN A 71 20.21 -5.82 0.27
CA GLN A 71 21.40 -6.41 -0.36
C GLN A 71 21.30 -7.94 -0.44
N GLN A 72 20.87 -8.60 0.64
CA GLN A 72 20.74 -10.07 0.69
C GLN A 72 19.62 -10.62 -0.20
N MET A 73 18.58 -9.83 -0.46
CA MET A 73 17.43 -10.27 -1.24
C MET A 73 17.49 -9.90 -2.71
N PHE A 74 18.13 -8.79 -3.08
CA PHE A 74 18.03 -8.23 -4.42
C PHE A 74 19.35 -8.22 -5.19
N LEU A 75 20.51 -8.34 -4.53
CA LEU A 75 21.79 -8.48 -5.25
C LEU A 75 22.09 -9.94 -5.61
N ASP A 76 21.51 -10.90 -4.89
CA ASP A 76 21.79 -12.34 -5.04
C ASP A 76 20.61 -13.15 -5.64
N ASP A 77 19.49 -12.49 -5.98
CA ASP A 77 18.29 -13.13 -6.55
C ASP A 77 18.03 -12.71 -8.01
N ASP A 78 18.53 -13.51 -8.94
CA ASP A 78 18.32 -13.34 -10.39
C ASP A 78 16.83 -13.48 -10.82
N SER A 79 15.91 -13.86 -9.93
CA SER A 79 14.49 -13.97 -10.23
C SER A 79 13.75 -12.63 -10.28
N ILE A 80 14.36 -11.57 -9.75
CA ILE A 80 13.83 -10.19 -9.80
C ILE A 80 14.30 -9.53 -11.10
N THR A 81 13.87 -10.13 -12.21
CA THR A 81 13.92 -9.49 -13.52
C THR A 81 12.72 -8.57 -13.68
N PRO A 82 12.79 -7.49 -14.47
CA PRO A 82 11.62 -6.65 -14.73
C PRO A 82 10.49 -7.55 -15.24
N SER A 83 9.43 -7.71 -14.44
CA SER A 83 8.28 -8.52 -14.84
C SER A 83 7.66 -7.90 -16.09
N ASP A 84 7.22 -8.76 -17.00
CA ASP A 84 6.27 -8.33 -18.03
C ASP A 84 4.92 -8.24 -17.33
N ASP A 85 4.59 -7.05 -16.79
CA ASP A 85 3.31 -6.78 -16.11
C ASP A 85 2.10 -6.85 -17.08
N GLY A 86 2.30 -7.42 -18.28
CA GLY A 86 1.33 -7.60 -19.34
C GLY A 86 1.15 -6.32 -20.16
N LYS A 87 0.97 -6.44 -21.48
CA LYS A 87 0.63 -5.31 -22.34
C LYS A 87 -0.87 -5.06 -22.33
N GLY A 88 -1.29 -3.82 -22.05
CA GLY A 88 -2.67 -3.39 -22.19
C GLY A 88 -3.17 -3.57 -23.63
N GLN A 89 -4.39 -4.08 -23.78
CA GLN A 89 -5.14 -4.02 -25.04
C GLN A 89 -5.72 -2.60 -25.21
N GLY A 90 -6.25 -2.24 -26.38
CA GLY A 90 -6.55 -0.84 -26.76
C GLY A 90 -7.40 -0.04 -25.76
N MET A 91 -7.36 1.30 -25.90
CA MET A 91 -7.82 2.28 -24.89
C MET A 91 -9.25 2.04 -24.37
N THR A 92 -9.37 1.96 -23.05
CA THR A 92 -10.58 1.75 -22.25
C THR A 92 -10.83 2.91 -21.29
N CYS A 93 -12.02 2.99 -20.66
CA CYS A 93 -12.30 3.96 -19.59
C CYS A 93 -11.31 3.81 -18.41
N THR A 94 -10.87 2.59 -18.13
CA THR A 94 -9.86 2.29 -17.11
C THR A 94 -8.52 2.96 -17.42
N ASP A 95 -8.16 3.06 -18.70
CA ASP A 95 -6.92 3.70 -19.14
C ASP A 95 -6.98 5.22 -18.94
N GLU A 96 -8.13 5.86 -19.15
CA GLU A 96 -8.29 7.31 -18.88
C GLU A 96 -8.02 7.65 -17.41
N TRP A 97 -8.52 6.82 -16.50
CA TRP A 97 -8.28 7.00 -15.06
C TRP A 97 -6.86 6.65 -14.64
N MET A 98 -6.26 5.62 -15.22
CA MET A 98 -4.85 5.31 -14.98
C MET A 98 -3.94 6.43 -15.52
N GLN A 99 -4.27 7.03 -16.66
CA GLN A 99 -3.57 8.19 -17.20
C GLN A 99 -3.65 9.38 -16.22
N ALA A 100 -4.79 9.62 -15.58
CA ALA A 100 -4.91 10.63 -14.54
C ALA A 100 -4.07 10.31 -13.28
N ALA A 101 -3.94 9.03 -12.88
CA ALA A 101 -3.03 8.62 -11.81
C ALA A 101 -1.55 8.85 -12.16
N ILE A 102 -1.16 8.57 -13.42
CA ILE A 102 0.17 8.90 -13.96
C ILE A 102 0.42 10.42 -13.88
N GLU A 103 -0.54 11.23 -14.30
CA GLU A 103 -0.42 12.69 -14.24
C GLU A 103 -0.23 13.21 -12.81
N VAL A 104 -0.91 12.60 -11.83
CA VAL A 104 -0.72 12.88 -10.40
C VAL A 104 0.69 12.53 -9.94
N ALA A 105 1.23 11.37 -10.34
CA ALA A 105 2.61 10.99 -10.03
C ALA A 105 3.61 12.01 -10.60
N LEU A 106 3.46 12.34 -11.89
CA LEU A 106 4.30 13.32 -12.57
C LEU A 106 4.17 14.73 -11.97
N GLU A 107 3.00 15.10 -11.46
CA GLU A 107 2.80 16.34 -10.72
C GLU A 107 3.69 16.39 -9.47
N GLY A 108 3.67 15.33 -8.66
CA GLY A 108 4.55 15.20 -7.49
C GLY A 108 6.03 15.29 -7.86
N GLN A 109 6.43 14.59 -8.93
CA GLN A 109 7.80 14.65 -9.45
C GLN A 109 8.21 16.07 -9.86
N ARG A 110 7.36 16.79 -10.61
CA ARG A 110 7.64 18.15 -11.09
C ARG A 110 7.81 19.14 -9.95
N LYS A 111 6.93 19.06 -8.94
CA LYS A 111 7.00 19.92 -7.75
C LYS A 111 8.31 19.76 -6.98
N GLY A 112 8.95 18.60 -7.08
CA GLY A 112 10.29 18.39 -6.52
C GLY A 112 10.33 18.52 -5.00
N GLU A 113 9.19 18.31 -4.35
CA GLU A 113 9.00 18.43 -2.89
C GLU A 113 9.78 17.34 -2.13
N SER A 114 10.16 16.27 -2.84
CA SER A 114 11.13 15.27 -2.41
C SER A 114 12.36 15.30 -3.33
N LYS A 115 13.56 15.18 -2.74
CA LYS A 115 14.83 15.03 -3.49
C LYS A 115 14.84 13.79 -4.39
N GLU A 116 13.97 12.83 -4.12
CA GLU A 116 13.90 11.55 -4.79
C GLU A 116 12.85 11.52 -5.90
N ARG A 117 12.02 12.57 -6.07
CA ARG A 117 11.02 12.69 -7.15
C ARG A 117 10.29 11.36 -7.39
N GLU A 118 9.67 10.84 -6.33
CA GLU A 118 9.16 9.47 -6.30
C GLU A 118 7.99 9.28 -7.29
N PRO A 119 7.95 8.17 -8.06
CA PRO A 119 7.03 7.95 -9.18
C PRO A 119 5.67 7.34 -8.77
N PHE A 120 5.09 7.79 -7.65
CA PHE A 120 3.85 7.20 -7.13
C PHE A 120 2.68 8.18 -7.17
N GLY A 121 1.59 7.76 -7.82
CA GLY A 121 0.35 8.52 -7.93
C GLY A 121 -0.87 7.62 -7.84
N ALA A 122 -1.93 8.14 -7.24
CA ALA A 122 -3.20 7.45 -7.12
C ALA A 122 -4.37 8.44 -7.18
N ILE A 123 -5.51 7.93 -7.64
CA ILE A 123 -6.79 8.64 -7.64
C ILE A 123 -7.91 7.72 -7.15
N VAL A 124 -8.94 8.31 -6.56
CA VAL A 124 -10.20 7.64 -6.22
C VAL A 124 -11.29 8.20 -7.11
N VAL A 125 -12.04 7.30 -7.76
CA VAL A 125 -13.12 7.63 -8.68
C VAL A 125 -14.44 7.10 -8.14
N LYS A 126 -15.51 7.89 -8.30
CA LYS A 126 -16.90 7.48 -8.08
C LYS A 126 -17.78 8.09 -9.15
N ASP A 127 -18.66 7.29 -9.75
CA ASP A 127 -19.60 7.72 -10.78
C ASP A 127 -18.92 8.50 -11.94
N GLY A 128 -17.72 8.08 -12.33
CA GLY A 128 -16.93 8.71 -13.38
C GLY A 128 -16.33 10.08 -13.01
N VAL A 129 -16.26 10.40 -11.72
CA VAL A 129 -15.68 11.64 -11.19
C VAL A 129 -14.52 11.31 -10.24
N ILE A 130 -13.40 12.01 -10.42
CA ILE A 130 -12.27 11.94 -9.48
C ILE A 130 -12.65 12.69 -8.20
N VAL A 131 -12.78 11.96 -7.09
CA VAL A 131 -13.11 12.52 -5.76
C VAL A 131 -11.90 12.56 -4.82
N GLY A 132 -10.79 11.90 -5.18
CA GLY A 132 -9.54 11.96 -4.44
C GLY A 132 -8.33 11.87 -5.38
N ARG A 133 -7.28 12.63 -5.07
CA ARG A 133 -5.99 12.59 -5.78
C ARG A 133 -4.87 12.58 -4.73
N GLY A 134 -3.84 11.78 -4.94
CA GLY A 134 -2.69 11.70 -4.04
C GLY A 134 -1.43 11.25 -4.75
N TYR A 135 -0.33 11.95 -4.51
CA TYR A 135 1.03 11.46 -4.81
C TYR A 135 1.76 11.20 -3.49
N ASN A 136 2.88 10.48 -3.55
CA ASN A 136 3.68 10.21 -2.35
C ASN A 136 4.27 11.52 -1.81
N THR A 137 4.06 11.78 -0.51
CA THR A 137 4.54 12.98 0.18
C THR A 137 5.33 12.67 1.44
N VAL A 138 5.82 11.43 1.58
CA VAL A 138 6.53 10.93 2.78
C VAL A 138 7.64 11.88 3.22
N LEU A 139 8.54 12.25 2.29
CA LEU A 139 9.68 13.11 2.62
C LEU A 139 9.32 14.59 2.79
N ARG A 140 8.16 15.03 2.29
CA ARG A 140 7.70 16.42 2.43
C ARG A 140 7.01 16.62 3.77
N ASP A 141 6.20 15.66 4.17
CA ASP A 141 5.33 15.74 5.34
C ASP A 141 5.96 15.14 6.59
N ASP A 142 7.17 14.55 6.47
CA ASP A 142 7.80 13.74 7.51
C ASP A 142 6.86 12.64 8.07
N ASP A 143 5.99 12.11 7.18
CA ASP A 143 4.96 11.11 7.49
C ASP A 143 5.22 9.84 6.65
N PRO A 144 5.76 8.76 7.23
CA PRO A 144 6.01 7.50 6.50
C PRO A 144 4.73 6.83 5.99
N THR A 145 3.54 7.28 6.44
CA THR A 145 2.25 6.77 5.98
C THR A 145 1.68 7.53 4.78
N ALA A 146 2.30 8.65 4.38
CA ALA A 146 1.80 9.51 3.31
C ALA A 146 2.12 8.99 1.89
N THR A 147 1.76 7.74 1.63
CA THR A 147 1.83 7.11 0.31
C THR A 147 0.76 7.70 -0.62
N ALA A 148 0.91 7.49 -1.93
CA ALA A 148 -0.02 8.03 -2.91
C ALA A 148 -1.46 7.55 -2.67
N GLU A 149 -1.63 6.27 -2.38
CA GLU A 149 -2.91 5.62 -2.12
C GLU A 149 -3.55 6.14 -0.84
N VAL A 150 -2.78 6.21 0.26
CA VAL A 150 -3.29 6.74 1.54
C VAL A 150 -3.69 8.20 1.39
N ASN A 151 -2.91 9.01 0.68
CA ASN A 151 -3.24 10.41 0.42
C ASN A 151 -4.50 10.56 -0.45
N ALA A 152 -4.66 9.73 -1.49
CA ALA A 152 -5.84 9.75 -2.34
C ALA A 152 -7.10 9.33 -1.56
N ILE A 153 -7.01 8.29 -0.72
CA ILE A 153 -8.09 7.85 0.18
C ILE A 153 -8.45 8.96 1.18
N ARG A 154 -7.45 9.56 1.85
CA ARG A 154 -7.66 10.68 2.78
C ARG A 154 -8.36 11.86 2.09
N ALA A 155 -8.01 12.17 0.84
CA ALA A 155 -8.65 13.23 0.05
C ALA A 155 -10.12 12.87 -0.28
N ALA A 156 -10.37 11.65 -0.76
CA ALA A 156 -11.72 11.18 -1.09
C ALA A 156 -12.64 11.16 0.14
N CYS A 157 -12.16 10.66 1.28
CA CYS A 157 -12.92 10.65 2.53
C CYS A 157 -13.36 12.06 2.96
N LYS A 158 -12.53 13.08 2.72
CA LYS A 158 -12.88 14.49 3.01
C LYS A 158 -13.95 15.01 2.05
N VAL A 159 -13.87 14.66 0.77
CA VAL A 159 -14.87 15.07 -0.24
C VAL A 159 -16.23 14.43 0.05
N GLU A 160 -16.24 13.13 0.37
CA GLU A 160 -17.46 12.39 0.68
C GLU A 160 -18.00 12.66 2.10
N ASN A 161 -17.22 13.34 2.94
CA ASN A 161 -17.48 13.50 4.37
C ASN A 161 -17.80 12.14 5.04
N SER A 162 -17.02 11.12 4.68
CA SER A 162 -17.23 9.72 5.07
C SER A 162 -15.89 9.01 5.18
N TYR A 163 -15.77 8.07 6.12
CA TYR A 163 -14.62 7.16 6.17
C TYR A 163 -14.81 5.93 5.27
N LYS A 164 -16.02 5.72 4.76
CA LYS A 164 -16.36 4.65 3.82
C LYS A 164 -16.39 5.21 2.40
N LEU A 165 -15.68 4.53 1.53
CA LEU A 165 -15.61 4.75 0.09
C LEU A 165 -16.25 3.56 -0.65
N VAL A 166 -17.41 3.11 -0.18
CA VAL A 166 -18.23 2.10 -0.88
C VAL A 166 -18.62 2.64 -2.26
N ASP A 167 -18.63 1.78 -3.26
CA ASP A 167 -18.86 2.12 -4.68
C ASP A 167 -17.80 3.03 -5.30
N HIS A 168 -16.67 3.23 -4.63
CA HIS A 168 -15.51 3.91 -5.20
C HIS A 168 -14.47 2.92 -5.71
N GLU A 169 -13.71 3.35 -6.70
CA GLU A 169 -12.60 2.59 -7.28
C GLU A 169 -11.29 3.37 -7.13
N LEU A 170 -10.22 2.69 -6.75
CA LEU A 170 -8.88 3.27 -6.66
C LEU A 170 -8.08 2.91 -7.92
N TYR A 171 -7.43 3.90 -8.51
CA TYR A 171 -6.43 3.71 -9.56
C TYR A 171 -5.09 4.13 -9.00
N THR A 172 -4.10 3.24 -9.08
CA THR A 172 -2.76 3.47 -8.53
C THR A 172 -1.70 3.07 -9.55
N THR A 173 -0.66 3.89 -9.69
CA THR A 173 0.46 3.58 -10.57
C THR A 173 1.13 2.27 -10.17
N THR A 174 1.15 1.92 -8.88
CA THR A 174 1.83 0.71 -8.39
C THR A 174 0.91 -0.12 -7.53
N GLU A 175 1.09 -1.44 -7.59
CA GLU A 175 0.45 -2.38 -6.69
C GLU A 175 0.62 -1.92 -5.23
N PRO A 176 -0.45 -1.82 -4.42
CA PRO A 176 -0.33 -1.31 -3.06
C PRO A 176 0.59 -2.17 -2.18
N ASP A 177 1.38 -1.52 -1.34
CA ASP A 177 2.10 -2.20 -0.25
C ASP A 177 1.10 -2.67 0.84
N PRO A 178 1.53 -3.45 1.85
CA PRO A 178 0.60 -3.94 2.86
C PRO A 178 -0.12 -2.84 3.67
N MET A 179 0.51 -1.68 3.87
CA MET A 179 -0.10 -0.56 4.57
C MET A 179 -1.20 0.08 3.73
N SER A 180 -0.90 0.44 2.48
CA SER A 180 -1.87 0.98 1.53
C SER A 180 -3.00 -0.03 1.28
N LEU A 181 -2.69 -1.33 1.17
CA LEU A 181 -3.70 -2.37 1.04
C LEU A 181 -4.62 -2.44 2.26
N GLY A 182 -4.07 -2.38 3.47
CA GLY A 182 -4.87 -2.26 4.70
C GLY A 182 -5.77 -1.03 4.69
N ALA A 183 -5.24 0.14 4.28
CA ALA A 183 -6.04 1.37 4.17
C ALA A 183 -7.20 1.23 3.17
N ILE A 184 -6.96 0.56 2.04
CA ILE A 184 -7.98 0.29 1.02
C ILE A 184 -9.13 -0.56 1.59
N TYR A 185 -8.78 -1.62 2.31
CA TYR A 185 -9.73 -2.49 2.99
C TYR A 185 -10.53 -1.77 4.08
N TRP A 186 -9.86 -0.95 4.89
CA TRP A 186 -10.51 -0.12 5.91
C TRP A 186 -11.45 0.94 5.31
N ALA A 187 -11.09 1.48 4.14
CA ALA A 187 -11.91 2.44 3.39
C ALA A 187 -13.08 1.78 2.65
N ARG A 188 -13.14 0.45 2.55
CA ARG A 188 -14.23 -0.30 1.88
C ARG A 188 -14.38 0.02 0.38
N LEU A 189 -13.25 0.25 -0.31
CA LEU A 189 -13.24 0.44 -1.76
C LEU A 189 -13.75 -0.81 -2.48
N ASN A 190 -14.39 -0.62 -3.64
CA ASN A 190 -14.99 -1.71 -4.42
C ASN A 190 -13.96 -2.43 -5.31
N ALA A 191 -13.02 -1.66 -5.86
CA ALA A 191 -12.01 -2.19 -6.77
C ALA A 191 -10.71 -1.38 -6.73
N ILE A 192 -9.63 -2.04 -7.16
CA ILE A 192 -8.30 -1.45 -7.30
C ILE A 192 -7.77 -1.77 -8.69
N HIS A 193 -7.38 -0.73 -9.41
CA HIS A 193 -6.74 -0.80 -10.72
C HIS A 193 -5.27 -0.43 -10.57
N ILE A 194 -4.41 -1.33 -11.03
CA ILE A 194 -2.97 -1.31 -10.76
C ILE A 194 -2.21 -1.17 -12.08
N GLY A 195 -1.33 -0.18 -12.12
CA GLY A 195 -0.41 0.04 -13.24
C GLY A 195 0.66 -1.03 -13.34
N VAL A 196 1.63 -0.98 -12.42
CA VAL A 196 2.77 -1.89 -12.35
C VAL A 196 2.83 -2.64 -11.03
N SER A 197 3.50 -3.79 -11.04
CA SER A 197 3.67 -4.63 -9.85
C SER A 197 4.71 -4.08 -8.88
N GLN A 198 4.68 -4.59 -7.65
CA GLN A 198 5.75 -4.34 -6.66
C GLN A 198 7.12 -4.85 -7.15
N LYS A 199 7.15 -5.89 -8.00
CA LYS A 199 8.39 -6.40 -8.60
C LYS A 199 9.02 -5.39 -9.56
N LEU A 200 8.21 -4.77 -10.41
CA LEU A 200 8.68 -3.71 -11.30
C LEU A 200 9.15 -2.49 -10.51
N ALA A 201 8.36 -2.05 -9.52
CA ALA A 201 8.77 -0.93 -8.67
C ALA A 201 10.12 -1.18 -7.97
N ALA A 202 10.33 -2.39 -7.47
CA ALA A 202 11.59 -2.80 -6.86
C ALA A 202 12.77 -2.79 -7.85
N ALA A 203 12.56 -3.27 -9.08
CA ALA A 203 13.57 -3.23 -10.15
C ALA A 203 14.02 -1.78 -10.47
N PHE A 204 13.20 -0.78 -10.19
CA PHE A 204 13.50 0.64 -10.34
C PHE A 204 13.89 1.35 -9.03
N GLY A 205 14.25 0.60 -7.98
CA GLY A 205 14.82 1.15 -6.75
C GLY A 205 13.81 1.50 -5.66
N HIS A 206 12.61 0.92 -5.71
CA HIS A 206 11.56 1.04 -4.69
C HIS A 206 11.13 -0.35 -4.17
N PRO A 207 12.01 -1.05 -3.42
CA PRO A 207 11.80 -2.43 -3.00
C PRO A 207 10.92 -2.57 -1.75
N ASP A 208 10.62 -1.47 -1.07
CA ASP A 208 10.01 -1.42 0.26
C ASP A 208 8.72 -2.25 0.33
N GLY A 209 7.85 -2.14 -0.68
CA GLY A 209 6.62 -2.92 -0.73
C GLY A 209 6.86 -4.44 -0.77
N LEU A 210 7.80 -4.93 -1.59
CA LEU A 210 8.16 -6.36 -1.58
C LEU A 210 8.77 -6.82 -0.25
N LEU A 211 9.61 -5.98 0.35
CA LEU A 211 10.19 -6.25 1.66
C LEU A 211 9.10 -6.37 2.73
N HIS A 212 8.12 -5.46 2.71
CA HIS A 212 6.99 -5.49 3.62
C HIS A 212 6.14 -6.76 3.47
N TYR A 213 5.85 -7.19 2.24
CA TYR A 213 5.14 -8.46 2.01
C TYR A 213 5.92 -9.67 2.53
N LYS A 214 7.23 -9.75 2.24
CA LYS A 214 8.05 -10.84 2.77
C LYS A 214 8.10 -10.85 4.30
N GLU A 215 8.22 -9.69 4.94
CA GLU A 215 8.16 -9.60 6.41
C GLU A 215 6.83 -10.11 6.98
N LEU A 216 5.71 -9.95 6.26
CA LEU A 216 4.42 -10.51 6.67
C LEU A 216 4.37 -12.04 6.54
N GLU A 217 5.05 -12.61 5.55
CA GLU A 217 5.18 -14.07 5.37
C GLU A 217 6.17 -14.71 6.35
N THR A 218 7.13 -13.93 6.87
CA THR A 218 8.13 -14.40 7.85
C THR A 218 7.49 -14.66 9.22
N ASP A 219 7.91 -15.75 9.88
CA ASP A 219 7.52 -16.07 11.27
C ASP A 219 7.86 -14.89 12.20
N PHE A 220 6.95 -14.57 13.13
CA PHE A 220 7.10 -13.43 14.04
C PHE A 220 8.43 -13.39 14.80
N LYS A 221 9.05 -14.54 15.10
CA LYS A 221 10.33 -14.62 15.81
C LYS A 221 11.52 -14.25 14.93
N GLU A 222 11.39 -14.39 13.62
CA GLU A 222 12.44 -14.20 12.62
C GLU A 222 12.29 -12.87 11.86
N ARG A 223 11.21 -12.11 12.11
CA ARG A 223 11.00 -10.79 11.51
C ARG A 223 12.09 -9.80 11.93
N ALA A 224 12.39 -8.87 11.03
CA ALA A 224 13.38 -7.82 11.26
C ALA A 224 13.01 -6.90 12.43
N ILE A 225 11.72 -6.70 12.66
CA ILE A 225 11.19 -5.95 13.80
C ILE A 225 10.86 -6.92 14.93
N GLU A 226 11.74 -6.97 15.93
CA GLU A 226 11.53 -7.77 17.13
C GLU A 226 10.18 -7.44 17.80
N SER A 227 9.45 -8.47 18.20
CA SER A 227 8.16 -8.33 18.86
C SER A 227 8.21 -8.87 20.28
N GLU A 228 7.74 -8.08 21.25
CA GLU A 228 7.49 -8.52 22.62
C GLU A 228 5.98 -8.65 22.84
N TRP A 229 5.54 -9.83 23.26
CA TRP A 229 4.12 -10.16 23.37
C TRP A 229 3.66 -10.16 24.82
N ASN A 230 2.34 -9.99 25.01
CA ASN A 230 1.65 -10.03 26.30
C ASN A 230 2.00 -8.87 27.25
N VAL A 231 2.43 -7.72 26.72
CA VAL A 231 2.78 -6.54 27.51
C VAL A 231 1.50 -5.92 28.12
N MET A 232 1.34 -6.01 29.44
CA MET A 232 0.10 -5.58 30.13
C MET A 232 -1.17 -6.25 29.56
N ALA A 233 -1.09 -7.53 29.19
CA ALA A 233 -2.16 -8.25 28.49
C ALA A 233 -3.56 -8.09 29.12
N ASP A 234 -3.68 -8.21 30.44
CA ASP A 234 -4.96 -8.03 31.15
C ASP A 234 -5.52 -6.61 30.96
N GLY A 235 -4.65 -5.59 31.03
CA GLY A 235 -5.00 -4.20 30.83
C GLY A 235 -5.46 -3.93 29.40
N CYS A 236 -4.75 -4.48 28.41
CA CYS A 236 -5.11 -4.39 27.00
C CYS A 236 -6.41 -5.13 26.68
N GLU A 237 -6.63 -6.33 27.23
CA GLU A 237 -7.89 -7.07 27.08
C GLU A 237 -9.07 -6.28 27.71
N ASN A 238 -8.84 -5.60 28.84
CA ASN A 238 -9.86 -4.79 29.48
C ASN A 238 -10.36 -3.63 28.61
N VAL A 239 -9.55 -3.12 27.68
CA VAL A 239 -9.99 -2.11 26.68
C VAL A 239 -11.11 -2.69 25.82
N PHE A 240 -10.94 -3.90 25.28
CA PHE A 240 -11.95 -4.56 24.44
C PHE A 240 -13.16 -5.04 25.25
N LYS A 241 -12.97 -5.50 26.50
CA LYS A 241 -14.09 -5.77 27.43
C LYS A 241 -14.94 -4.52 27.66
N SER A 242 -14.30 -3.37 27.84
CA SER A 242 -14.98 -2.08 28.04
C SER A 242 -15.75 -1.67 26.78
N TRP A 243 -15.09 -1.73 25.62
CA TRP A 243 -15.71 -1.46 24.32
C TRP A 243 -16.97 -2.31 24.07
N LYS A 244 -16.91 -3.62 24.35
CA LYS A 244 -18.07 -4.52 24.21
C LYS A 244 -19.21 -4.16 25.18
N LYS A 245 -18.89 -3.80 26.43
CA LYS A 245 -19.90 -3.35 27.41
C LYS A 245 -20.61 -2.07 26.96
N LEU A 246 -19.89 -1.20 26.26
CA LEU A 246 -20.43 0.02 25.65
C LEU A 246 -21.16 -0.23 24.32
N GLN A 247 -21.39 -1.50 23.95
CA GLN A 247 -22.01 -1.90 22.68
C GLN A 247 -21.28 -1.30 21.46
N GLY A 248 -19.95 -1.20 21.55
CA GLY A 248 -19.13 -0.77 20.43
C GLY A 248 -19.38 -1.63 19.18
N ILE A 249 -19.36 -0.99 18.01
CA ILE A 249 -19.54 -1.64 16.70
C ILE A 249 -18.31 -1.34 15.87
N LEU A 250 -17.78 -2.36 15.19
CA LEU A 250 -16.71 -2.20 14.23
C LEU A 250 -17.24 -1.39 13.03
N TYR A 251 -16.55 -0.30 12.70
CA TYR A 251 -17.03 0.74 11.79
C TYR A 251 -17.17 0.30 10.31
#